data_AF-A0A9E0NQC1-F1
#
_entry.id   AF-A0A9E0NQC1-F1
#
_cell.length_a   1.000
_cell.length_b   1.000
_cell.length_c   1.000
_cell.angle_alpha   90.00
_cell.angle_beta   90.00
_cell.angle_gamma   90.00
#
_symmetry.space_group_name_H-M   'P 1'
#
loop_
_entity.id
_entity.type
_entity.pdbx_description
1 polymer ?
#
loop_
_entity_poly.entity_id
_entity_poly.type
_entity_poly.pdbx_seq_one_letter_code
_entity_poly.pdbx_strand_id
1 'polypeptide(L)'
;MQTLSALPKHFRDQIENAKALLAPYTKRAYLVGGSVRDMCLNMPLHDLDIEVYDISPERFEALMCESGAVGVGKSFFVYKLGDIDFSLPRIERKSGVGHAAFDVEVCNDEKEASKRRDFSMNAMMLNIFNEELLDFWGGMQSIEQKRIALIDEVRFKEDSLRVLRAIQFSARLGFKIGQNSLDVMQSICLDDLSRPRILWEFEKLFHASYLHYGLFYMYTLDIFEKCFTCKVPKRFLSIAKELIRSQSNFQKTLQAYYFFYIVANRLGVNPLMWLKRLDAPNHYSTAFKNQLFFDGEMSDEELYHVSLDMPISLWLGHYREGIEKKAKRLGVWDEAFSGGIDVQEVIRDGFTHKAIGLELRRRKIEKIKQLCEA
;
A
#
# COMPACT_ATOMS: atom_id res chain seq x y z
N MET A 1 5.94 23.28 7.75
CA MET A 1 6.55 22.62 6.58
C MET A 1 8.04 22.54 6.82
N GLN A 2 8.67 21.38 6.56
CA GLN A 2 10.13 21.26 6.60
C GLN A 2 10.78 22.15 5.53
N THR A 3 11.88 22.83 5.87
CA THR A 3 12.70 23.56 4.90
C THR A 3 13.60 22.58 4.14
N LEU A 4 14.11 22.97 2.97
CA LEU A 4 15.06 22.11 2.24
C LEU A 4 16.31 21.82 3.08
N SER A 5 16.73 22.79 3.90
CA SER A 5 17.87 22.66 4.81
C SER A 5 17.67 21.62 5.93
N ALA A 6 16.43 21.28 6.27
CA ALA A 6 16.08 20.30 7.29
C ALA A 6 16.01 18.85 6.76
N LEU A 7 16.11 18.66 5.44
CA LEU A 7 16.07 17.33 4.83
C LEU A 7 17.32 16.50 5.18
N PRO A 8 17.21 15.15 5.14
CA PRO A 8 18.36 14.27 5.22
C PRO A 8 19.49 14.67 4.27
N LYS A 9 20.74 14.47 4.70
CA LYS A 9 21.93 14.91 3.94
C LYS A 9 21.91 14.47 2.47
N HIS A 10 21.58 13.20 2.20
CA HIS A 10 21.56 12.68 0.83
C HIS A 10 20.57 13.44 -0.08
N PHE A 11 19.37 13.78 0.41
CA PHE A 11 18.42 14.59 -0.34
C PHE A 11 18.89 16.03 -0.52
N ARG A 12 19.51 16.63 0.50
CA ARG A 12 20.09 17.97 0.37
C ARG A 12 21.17 18.03 -0.71
N ASP A 13 22.09 17.07 -0.68
CA ASP A 13 23.18 16.99 -1.67
C ASP A 13 22.61 16.80 -3.09
N GLN A 14 21.59 15.96 -3.27
CA GLN A 14 20.92 15.77 -4.56
C GLN A 14 20.17 17.02 -5.03
N ILE A 15 19.50 17.74 -4.12
CA ILE A 15 18.80 19.00 -4.44
C ILE A 15 19.79 20.08 -4.86
N GLU A 16 20.94 20.23 -4.18
CA GLU A 16 21.96 21.19 -4.58
C GLU A 16 22.56 20.86 -5.95
N ASN A 17 22.79 19.57 -6.25
CA ASN A 17 23.19 19.14 -7.59
C ASN A 17 22.12 19.46 -8.63
N ALA A 18 20.83 19.24 -8.32
CA ALA A 18 19.72 19.59 -9.19
C ALA A 18 19.64 21.11 -9.45
N LYS A 19 19.85 21.94 -8.42
CA LYS A 19 19.93 23.40 -8.57
C LYS A 19 21.07 23.78 -9.51
N ALA A 20 22.27 23.22 -9.31
CA ALA A 20 23.43 23.51 -10.16
C ALA A 20 23.19 23.10 -11.63
N LEU A 21 22.56 21.94 -11.84
CA LEU A 21 22.21 21.42 -13.16
C LEU A 21 21.19 22.31 -13.90
N LEU A 22 20.16 22.79 -13.19
CA LEU A 22 19.02 23.48 -13.77
C LEU A 22 19.18 25.02 -13.81
N ALA A 23 19.97 25.60 -12.92
CA ALA A 23 20.13 27.05 -12.77
C ALA A 23 20.51 27.81 -14.06
N PRO A 24 21.30 27.25 -15.00
CA PRO A 24 21.59 27.91 -16.28
C PRO A 24 20.39 27.99 -17.23
N TYR A 25 19.37 27.16 -17.04
CA TYR A 25 18.26 26.99 -17.99
C TYR A 25 16.93 27.51 -17.46
N THR A 26 16.68 27.40 -16.15
CA THR A 26 15.40 27.81 -15.57
C THR A 26 15.54 28.24 -14.11
N LYS A 27 14.59 29.07 -13.66
CA LYS A 27 14.34 29.39 -12.24
C LYS A 27 13.02 28.79 -11.72
N ARG A 28 12.25 28.17 -12.61
CA ARG A 28 10.95 27.56 -12.34
C ARG A 28 11.11 26.04 -12.31
N ALA A 29 11.75 25.55 -11.25
CA ALA A 29 11.88 24.13 -10.97
C ALA A 29 11.30 23.86 -9.59
N TYR A 30 10.37 22.91 -9.52
CA TYR A 30 9.55 22.71 -8.33
C TYR A 30 9.62 21.26 -7.87
N LEU A 31 9.88 21.06 -6.58
CA LEU A 31 9.46 19.82 -5.93
C LEU A 31 7.93 19.74 -5.99
N VAL A 32 7.40 18.57 -6.32
CA VAL A 32 5.96 18.37 -6.52
C VAL A 32 5.48 17.06 -5.91
N GLY A 33 4.16 16.86 -5.87
CA GLY A 33 3.59 15.54 -5.59
C GLY A 33 3.64 15.14 -4.12
N GLY A 34 3.95 13.86 -3.89
CA GLY A 34 3.96 13.29 -2.55
C GLY A 34 5.05 13.88 -1.64
N SER A 35 6.18 14.30 -2.23
CA SER A 35 7.30 14.86 -1.51
C SER A 35 6.92 16.14 -0.76
N VAL A 36 6.27 17.10 -1.44
CA VAL A 36 5.81 18.37 -0.83
C VAL A 36 4.77 18.12 0.24
N ARG A 37 3.81 17.22 0.00
CA ARG A 37 2.82 16.82 1.02
C ARG A 37 3.51 16.28 2.27
N ASP A 38 4.44 15.35 2.09
CA ASP A 38 5.10 14.66 3.20
C ASP A 38 6.03 15.63 3.96
N MET A 39 6.68 16.58 3.28
CA MET A 39 7.38 17.72 3.92
C MET A 39 6.45 18.62 4.74
N CYS A 40 5.23 18.88 4.26
CA CYS A 40 4.22 19.65 4.99
C CYS A 40 3.72 18.91 6.24
N LEU A 41 3.62 17.57 6.17
CA LEU A 41 3.23 16.68 7.26
C LEU A 41 4.37 16.30 8.21
N ASN A 42 5.60 16.74 7.94
CA ASN A 42 6.82 16.30 8.63
C ASN A 42 7.03 14.77 8.61
N MET A 43 6.67 14.12 7.51
CA MET A 43 6.86 12.69 7.29
C MET A 43 8.21 12.41 6.58
N PRO A 44 8.79 11.21 6.75
CA PRO A 44 9.97 10.80 5.99
C PRO A 44 9.69 10.81 4.48
N LEU A 45 10.66 11.29 3.70
CA LEU A 45 10.65 11.24 2.25
C LEU A 45 11.31 9.96 1.75
N HIS A 46 10.83 9.43 0.64
CA HIS A 46 11.39 8.24 -0.02
C HIS A 46 12.01 8.58 -1.37
N ASP A 47 11.35 9.46 -2.12
CA ASP A 47 11.72 9.96 -3.43
C ASP A 47 11.40 11.45 -3.53
N LEU A 48 12.00 12.10 -4.52
CA LEU A 48 11.76 13.51 -4.85
C LEU A 48 11.31 13.60 -6.31
N ASP A 49 10.20 14.27 -6.56
CA ASP A 49 9.75 14.59 -7.91
C ASP A 49 10.04 16.07 -8.19
N ILE A 50 10.80 16.37 -9.25
CA ILE A 50 11.06 17.74 -9.71
C ILE A 50 10.41 17.97 -11.08
N GLU A 51 9.49 18.94 -11.14
CA GLU A 51 8.86 19.41 -12.38
C GLU A 51 9.61 20.68 -12.86
N VAL A 52 10.15 20.63 -14.09
CA VAL A 52 11.07 21.64 -14.65
C VAL A 52 10.37 22.45 -15.74
N TYR A 53 10.13 23.73 -15.51
CA TYR A 53 9.44 24.64 -16.42
C TYR A 53 10.43 25.47 -17.26
N ASP A 54 9.90 26.12 -18.31
CA ASP A 54 10.63 27.05 -19.18
C ASP A 54 11.83 26.45 -19.90
N ILE A 55 11.75 25.15 -20.19
CA ILE A 55 12.75 24.41 -20.95
C ILE A 55 12.06 23.62 -22.06
N SER A 56 12.64 23.59 -23.26
CA SER A 56 12.07 22.81 -24.36
C SER A 56 12.29 21.31 -24.14
N PRO A 57 11.41 20.43 -24.66
CA PRO A 57 11.58 18.98 -24.55
C PRO A 57 12.94 18.49 -25.01
N GLU A 58 13.43 19.01 -26.14
CA GLU A 58 14.72 18.62 -26.73
C GLU A 58 15.88 19.01 -25.82
N ARG A 59 15.82 20.22 -25.24
CA ARG A 59 16.86 20.69 -24.32
C ARG A 59 16.83 19.92 -23.00
N PHE A 60 15.64 19.64 -22.48
CA PHE A 60 15.45 18.84 -21.27
C PHE A 60 15.99 17.42 -21.47
N GLU A 61 15.64 16.75 -22.56
CA GLU A 61 16.14 15.40 -22.86
C GLU A 61 17.66 15.36 -23.00
N ALA A 62 18.24 16.32 -23.72
CA ALA A 62 19.69 16.45 -23.83
C ALA A 62 20.35 16.62 -22.45
N LEU A 63 19.81 17.52 -21.62
CA LEU A 63 20.32 17.76 -20.26
C LEU A 63 20.25 16.51 -19.37
N MET A 64 19.13 15.79 -19.41
CA MET A 64 18.95 14.55 -18.67
C MET A 64 19.96 13.49 -19.13
N CYS A 65 20.18 13.34 -20.44
CA CYS A 65 21.17 12.42 -20.97
C CYS A 65 22.61 12.80 -20.58
N GLU A 66 22.96 14.09 -20.65
CA GLU A 66 24.27 14.62 -20.23
C GLU A 66 24.54 14.39 -18.74
N SER A 67 23.50 14.47 -17.90
CA SER A 67 23.58 14.18 -16.46
C SER A 67 23.65 12.68 -16.11
N GLY A 68 23.45 11.80 -17.08
CA GLY A 68 23.38 10.35 -16.85
C GLY A 68 22.04 9.85 -16.28
N ALA A 69 20.98 10.66 -16.38
CA ALA A 69 19.65 10.26 -15.93
C ALA A 69 19.02 9.20 -16.85
N VAL A 70 18.25 8.28 -16.28
CA VAL A 70 17.63 7.16 -17.01
C VAL A 70 16.17 7.47 -17.27
N GLY A 71 15.75 7.45 -18.54
CA GLY A 71 14.34 7.62 -18.90
C GLY A 71 13.48 6.44 -18.44
N VAL A 72 12.68 6.64 -17.40
CA VAL A 72 11.78 5.62 -16.80
C VAL A 72 10.33 5.76 -17.28
N GLY A 73 10.00 6.87 -17.93
CA GLY A 73 8.68 7.13 -18.51
C GLY A 73 8.79 8.13 -19.64
N LYS A 74 9.52 7.79 -20.71
CA LYS A 74 9.85 8.71 -21.81
C LYS A 74 8.62 9.35 -22.46
N SER A 75 7.52 8.60 -22.63
CA SER A 75 6.25 9.12 -23.15
C SER A 75 5.62 10.22 -22.29
N PHE A 76 6.11 10.38 -21.05
CA PHE A 76 5.67 11.37 -20.08
C PHE A 76 6.81 12.32 -19.67
N PHE A 77 7.95 12.29 -20.37
CA PHE A 77 9.15 13.07 -20.06
C PHE A 77 9.74 12.81 -18.67
N VAL A 78 9.62 11.60 -18.13
CA VAL A 78 10.14 11.26 -16.79
C VAL A 78 11.52 10.60 -16.86
N TYR A 79 12.52 11.22 -16.22
CA TYR A 79 13.90 10.76 -16.11
C TYR A 79 14.33 10.66 -14.65
N LYS A 80 14.99 9.57 -14.29
CA LYS A 80 15.43 9.29 -12.92
C LYS A 80 16.94 9.50 -12.78
N LEU A 81 17.34 10.26 -11.76
CA LEU A 81 18.73 10.50 -11.38
C LEU A 81 18.87 10.37 -9.86
N GLY A 82 19.43 9.26 -9.39
CA GLY A 82 19.45 8.94 -7.96
C GLY A 82 18.03 8.75 -7.42
N ASP A 83 17.67 9.50 -6.37
CA ASP A 83 16.34 9.48 -5.76
C ASP A 83 15.43 10.61 -6.30
N ILE A 84 15.88 11.34 -7.32
CA ILE A 84 15.10 12.40 -7.98
C ILE A 84 14.55 11.88 -9.32
N ASP A 85 13.25 12.04 -9.49
CA ASP A 85 12.56 11.90 -10.78
C ASP A 85 12.29 13.30 -11.36
N PHE A 86 12.95 13.63 -12.46
CA PHE A 86 12.75 14.87 -13.21
C PHE A 86 11.67 14.70 -14.26
N SER A 87 10.80 15.70 -14.41
CA SER A 87 9.76 15.71 -15.44
C SER A 87 9.49 17.09 -16.00
N LEU A 88 8.91 17.13 -17.21
CA LEU A 88 8.35 18.35 -17.79
C LEU A 88 6.90 18.55 -17.33
N PRO A 89 6.47 19.81 -17.16
CA PRO A 89 5.09 20.11 -16.84
C PRO A 89 4.22 19.84 -18.05
N ARG A 90 3.06 19.24 -17.80
CA ARG A 90 2.24 18.70 -18.87
C ARG A 90 0.77 18.77 -18.54
N ILE A 91 -0.04 18.76 -19.58
CA ILE A 91 -1.46 18.42 -19.52
C ILE A 91 -1.61 17.02 -20.07
N GLU A 92 -2.47 16.24 -19.43
CA GLU A 92 -2.83 14.91 -19.87
C GLU A 92 -4.29 14.96 -20.34
N ARG A 93 -4.58 14.41 -21.51
CA ARG A 93 -5.95 14.22 -22.01
C ARG A 93 -6.15 12.76 -22.36
N LYS A 94 -7.19 12.14 -21.81
CA LYS A 94 -7.51 10.75 -22.12
C LYS A 94 -7.87 10.64 -23.61
N SER A 95 -7.08 9.87 -24.37
CA SER A 95 -7.26 9.69 -25.82
C SER A 95 -7.77 8.30 -26.18
N GLY A 96 -7.89 7.39 -25.21
CA GLY A 96 -8.46 6.06 -25.43
C GLY A 96 -8.74 5.27 -24.16
N VAL A 97 -8.91 3.96 -24.34
CA VAL A 97 -9.14 3.01 -23.24
C VAL A 97 -7.81 2.51 -22.71
N GLY A 98 -7.66 2.50 -21.39
CA GLY A 98 -6.44 2.05 -20.72
C GLY A 98 -5.54 3.19 -20.25
N HIS A 99 -4.58 2.83 -19.40
CA HIS A 99 -3.80 3.78 -18.59
C HIS A 99 -2.69 4.52 -19.34
N ALA A 100 -2.28 4.01 -20.51
CA ALA A 100 -1.27 4.63 -21.35
C ALA A 100 -1.89 5.48 -22.49
N ALA A 101 -3.22 5.48 -22.61
CA ALA A 101 -3.93 6.20 -23.67
C ALA A 101 -4.19 7.66 -23.25
N PHE A 102 -3.10 8.40 -23.04
CA PHE A 102 -3.12 9.83 -22.75
C PHE A 102 -2.30 10.58 -23.79
N ASP A 103 -2.90 11.62 -24.36
CA ASP A 103 -2.16 12.61 -25.12
C ASP A 103 -1.52 13.58 -24.12
N VAL A 104 -0.21 13.73 -24.26
CA VAL A 104 0.63 14.54 -23.38
C VAL A 104 1.09 15.77 -24.14
N GLU A 105 0.80 16.94 -23.59
CA GLU A 105 1.24 18.23 -24.13
C GLU A 105 1.99 18.99 -23.03
N VAL A 106 3.13 19.59 -23.36
CA VAL A 106 3.88 20.43 -22.41
C VAL A 106 3.08 21.68 -22.07
N CYS A 107 3.00 22.01 -20.79
CA CYS A 107 2.24 23.15 -20.30
C CYS A 107 3.09 23.95 -19.33
N ASN A 108 3.43 25.20 -19.68
CA ASN A 108 4.25 26.06 -18.83
C ASN A 108 3.44 26.88 -17.81
N ASP A 109 2.16 26.59 -17.59
CA ASP A 109 1.34 27.20 -16.53
C ASP A 109 1.26 26.23 -15.34
N GLU A 110 1.74 26.64 -14.17
CA GLU A 110 1.79 25.79 -12.98
C GLU A 110 0.40 25.34 -12.51
N LYS A 111 -0.59 26.23 -12.64
CA LYS A 111 -1.96 25.95 -12.19
C LYS A 111 -2.61 24.92 -13.12
N GLU A 112 -2.54 25.10 -14.43
CA GLU A 112 -3.10 24.17 -15.40
C GLU A 112 -2.36 22.82 -15.41
N ALA A 113 -1.03 22.83 -15.30
CA ALA A 113 -0.25 21.59 -15.19
C ALA A 113 -0.66 20.82 -13.92
N SER A 114 -0.71 21.48 -12.76
CA SER A 114 -1.05 20.82 -11.49
C SER A 114 -2.49 20.29 -11.42
N LYS A 115 -3.40 20.82 -12.25
CA LYS A 115 -4.81 20.40 -12.34
C LYS A 115 -5.01 18.93 -12.72
N ARG A 116 -4.03 18.34 -13.43
CA ARG A 116 -4.07 16.91 -13.80
C ARG A 116 -3.92 15.98 -12.59
N ARG A 117 -3.44 16.48 -11.44
CA ARG A 117 -3.13 15.65 -10.27
C ARG A 117 -4.41 15.16 -9.57
N ASP A 118 -4.26 14.20 -8.68
CA ASP A 118 -5.38 13.51 -8.03
C ASP A 118 -6.04 14.35 -6.94
N PHE A 119 -5.24 14.86 -6.00
CA PHE A 119 -5.73 15.56 -4.80
C PHE A 119 -4.99 16.86 -4.55
N SER A 120 -5.69 17.84 -3.96
CA SER A 120 -5.17 19.17 -3.62
C SER A 120 -3.82 19.11 -2.88
N MET A 121 -3.73 18.26 -1.85
CA MET A 121 -2.51 18.06 -1.06
C MET A 121 -1.31 17.53 -1.87
N ASN A 122 -1.55 16.87 -3.00
CA ASN A 122 -0.51 16.35 -3.89
C ASN A 122 -0.19 17.29 -5.06
N ALA A 123 -0.88 18.44 -5.14
CA ALA A 123 -0.72 19.44 -6.19
C ALA A 123 -0.01 20.71 -5.74
N MET A 124 0.45 20.73 -4.49
CA MET A 124 1.36 21.78 -4.00
C MET A 124 2.73 21.63 -4.66
N MET A 125 3.41 22.76 -4.84
CA MET A 125 4.69 22.84 -5.53
C MET A 125 5.64 23.72 -4.73
N LEU A 126 6.85 23.24 -4.46
CA LEU A 126 7.86 24.00 -3.70
C LEU A 126 9.04 24.33 -4.62
N ASN A 127 9.27 25.60 -4.89
CA ASN A 127 10.37 26.01 -5.76
C ASN A 127 11.72 25.70 -5.09
N ILE A 128 12.60 25.00 -5.80
CA ILE A 128 13.87 24.52 -5.24
C ILE A 128 14.89 25.64 -5.02
N PHE A 129 14.77 26.77 -5.72
CA PHE A 129 15.73 27.86 -5.66
C PHE A 129 15.43 28.87 -4.55
N ASN A 130 14.14 29.23 -4.36
CA ASN A 130 13.73 30.27 -3.40
C ASN A 130 12.84 29.75 -2.25
N GLU A 131 12.52 28.44 -2.22
CA GLU A 131 11.63 27.79 -1.25
C GLU A 131 10.20 28.37 -1.20
N GLU A 132 9.75 29.03 -2.27
CA GLU A 132 8.38 29.50 -2.41
C GLU A 132 7.42 28.32 -2.63
N LEU A 133 6.39 28.23 -1.78
CA LEU A 133 5.34 27.22 -1.89
C LEU A 133 4.16 27.78 -2.70
N LEU A 134 3.87 27.16 -3.83
CA LEU A 134 2.69 27.40 -4.63
C LEU A 134 1.58 26.40 -4.26
N ASP A 135 0.42 26.91 -3.86
CA ASP A 135 -0.77 26.11 -3.53
C ASP A 135 -2.02 26.72 -4.19
N PHE A 136 -2.29 26.32 -5.42
CA PHE A 136 -3.43 26.83 -6.20
C PHE A 136 -4.78 26.20 -5.82
N TRP A 137 -4.75 25.06 -5.11
CA TRP A 137 -5.91 24.18 -4.94
C TRP A 137 -6.27 23.91 -3.47
N GLY A 138 -5.65 24.64 -2.52
CA GLY A 138 -5.94 24.50 -1.09
C GLY A 138 -5.42 23.20 -0.49
N GLY A 139 -4.25 22.73 -0.94
CA GLY A 139 -3.55 21.57 -0.40
C GLY A 139 -3.18 21.73 1.08
N MET A 140 -2.71 22.92 1.48
CA MET A 140 -2.39 23.22 2.89
C MET A 140 -3.63 23.15 3.78
N GLN A 141 -4.73 23.77 3.35
CA GLN A 141 -6.01 23.69 4.06
C GLN A 141 -6.52 22.25 4.17
N SER A 142 -6.32 21.45 3.11
CA SER A 142 -6.70 20.04 3.09
C SER A 142 -5.88 19.22 4.10
N ILE A 143 -4.58 19.51 4.22
CA ILE A 143 -3.70 18.91 5.24
C ILE A 143 -4.15 19.32 6.66
N GLU A 144 -4.36 20.61 6.91
CA GLU A 144 -4.80 21.13 8.22
C GLU A 144 -6.12 20.50 8.68
N GLN A 145 -7.05 20.33 7.74
CA GLN A 145 -8.37 19.76 7.99
C GLN A 145 -8.40 18.23 7.91
N LYS A 146 -7.23 17.59 7.69
CA LYS A 146 -7.08 16.14 7.51
C LYS A 146 -8.08 15.57 6.50
N ARG A 147 -8.19 16.22 5.34
CA ARG A 147 -9.17 15.92 4.29
C ARG A 147 -8.49 15.61 2.96
N ILE A 148 -8.97 14.58 2.30
CA ILE A 148 -8.65 14.27 0.90
C ILE A 148 -9.69 14.95 0.01
N ALA A 149 -9.26 15.96 -0.74
CA ALA A 149 -10.07 16.71 -1.68
C ALA A 149 -9.53 16.54 -3.10
N LEU A 150 -10.40 16.20 -4.06
CA LEU A 150 -10.03 16.21 -5.47
C LEU A 150 -9.85 17.65 -5.96
N ILE A 151 -9.10 17.83 -7.05
CA ILE A 151 -8.81 19.15 -7.63
C ILE A 151 -9.90 19.58 -8.61
N ASP A 152 -10.12 18.74 -9.61
CA ASP A 152 -11.06 18.99 -10.70
C ASP A 152 -11.81 17.70 -11.02
N GLU A 153 -13.14 17.76 -11.03
CA GLU A 153 -13.99 16.58 -11.19
C GLU A 153 -13.83 15.91 -12.55
N VAL A 154 -13.62 16.71 -13.61
CA VAL A 154 -13.50 16.20 -14.98
C VAL A 154 -12.19 15.45 -15.13
N ARG A 155 -11.07 16.07 -14.70
CA ARG A 155 -9.75 15.44 -14.73
C ARG A 155 -9.66 14.23 -13.80
N PHE A 156 -10.34 14.28 -12.66
CA PHE A 156 -10.37 13.14 -11.74
C PHE A 156 -11.01 11.90 -12.39
N LYS A 157 -12.08 12.07 -13.18
CA LYS A 157 -12.78 10.97 -13.87
C LYS A 157 -11.97 10.35 -15.01
N GLU A 158 -10.90 11.00 -15.49
CA GLU A 158 -10.05 10.45 -16.56
C GLU A 158 -9.26 9.22 -16.10
N ASP A 159 -8.92 9.11 -14.81
CA ASP A 159 -8.23 7.95 -14.24
C ASP A 159 -8.98 7.40 -13.02
N SER A 160 -9.75 6.34 -13.23
CA SER A 160 -10.54 5.66 -12.19
C SER A 160 -9.67 5.09 -11.06
N LEU A 161 -8.36 4.88 -11.29
CA LEU A 161 -7.42 4.44 -10.24
C LEU A 161 -7.37 5.43 -9.07
N ARG A 162 -7.69 6.70 -9.31
CA ARG A 162 -7.71 7.74 -8.27
C ARG A 162 -8.72 7.43 -7.16
N VAL A 163 -9.77 6.67 -7.44
CA VAL A 163 -10.70 6.18 -6.41
C VAL A 163 -9.96 5.30 -5.40
N LEU A 164 -9.19 4.32 -5.89
CA LEU A 164 -8.41 3.43 -5.01
C LEU A 164 -7.27 4.17 -4.30
N ARG A 165 -6.63 5.12 -4.98
CA ARG A 165 -5.62 6.02 -4.37
C ARG A 165 -6.23 6.84 -3.23
N ALA A 166 -7.45 7.35 -3.35
CA ALA A 166 -8.13 8.08 -2.28
C ALA A 166 -8.28 7.22 -1.02
N ILE A 167 -8.68 5.96 -1.20
CA ILE A 167 -8.86 4.99 -0.11
C ILE A 167 -7.50 4.66 0.52
N GLN A 168 -6.46 4.42 -0.28
CA GLN A 168 -5.13 4.11 0.26
C GLN A 168 -4.55 5.32 1.00
N PHE A 169 -4.67 6.55 0.49
CA PHE A 169 -4.22 7.74 1.19
C PHE A 169 -5.00 7.99 2.48
N SER A 170 -6.30 7.72 2.47
CA SER A 170 -7.16 7.78 3.66
C SER A 170 -6.64 6.82 4.74
N ALA A 171 -6.33 5.57 4.35
CA ALA A 171 -5.74 4.59 5.24
C ALA A 171 -4.29 4.94 5.65
N ARG A 172 -3.51 5.60 4.79
CA ARG A 172 -2.10 5.93 5.07
C ARG A 172 -1.97 7.10 6.02
N LEU A 173 -2.75 8.14 5.79
CA LEU A 173 -2.65 9.43 6.49
C LEU A 173 -3.65 9.58 7.63
N GLY A 174 -4.68 8.73 7.68
CA GLY A 174 -5.79 8.87 8.63
C GLY A 174 -6.69 10.07 8.31
N PHE A 175 -6.77 10.43 7.03
CA PHE A 175 -7.54 11.58 6.55
C PHE A 175 -8.92 11.13 6.08
N LYS A 176 -9.93 11.99 6.21
CA LYS A 176 -11.26 11.72 5.68
C LYS A 176 -11.36 12.15 4.21
N ILE A 177 -12.09 11.41 3.39
CA ILE A 177 -12.43 11.87 2.03
C ILE A 177 -13.54 12.92 2.17
N GLY A 178 -13.37 14.08 1.53
CA GLY A 178 -14.40 15.13 1.52
C GLY A 178 -15.69 14.66 0.85
N GLN A 179 -16.85 15.16 1.32
CA GLN A 179 -18.15 14.69 0.82
C GLN A 179 -18.29 14.87 -0.70
N ASN A 180 -17.97 16.05 -1.23
CA ASN A 180 -18.03 16.30 -2.69
C ASN A 180 -17.13 15.32 -3.47
N SER A 181 -15.92 15.05 -2.97
CA SER A 181 -15.01 14.06 -3.58
C SER A 181 -15.60 12.66 -3.55
N LEU A 182 -16.25 12.29 -2.44
CA LEU A 182 -16.89 10.99 -2.26
C LEU A 182 -18.06 10.81 -3.25
N ASP A 183 -18.90 11.85 -3.41
CA ASP A 183 -20.04 11.83 -4.34
C ASP A 183 -19.56 11.62 -5.78
N VAL A 184 -18.48 12.29 -6.18
CA VAL A 184 -17.83 12.08 -7.49
C VAL A 184 -17.31 10.65 -7.62
N MET A 185 -16.59 10.14 -6.62
CA MET A 185 -16.01 8.79 -6.63
C MET A 185 -17.07 7.69 -6.68
N GLN A 186 -18.25 7.88 -6.06
CA GLN A 186 -19.34 6.91 -6.09
C GLN A 186 -19.77 6.60 -7.53
N SER A 187 -19.84 7.64 -8.37
CA SER A 187 -20.26 7.57 -9.77
C SER A 187 -19.24 6.93 -10.72
N ILE A 188 -18.00 6.70 -10.26
CA ILE A 188 -16.92 6.19 -11.10
C ILE A 188 -16.92 4.65 -11.11
N CYS A 189 -16.93 4.10 -12.32
CA CYS A 189 -16.72 2.68 -12.60
C CYS A 189 -15.21 2.36 -12.61
N LEU A 190 -14.84 1.15 -12.20
CA LEU A 190 -13.44 0.69 -12.12
C LEU A 190 -13.09 -0.36 -13.19
N ASP A 191 -14.00 -0.63 -14.13
CA ASP A 191 -13.86 -1.71 -15.11
C ASP A 191 -12.75 -1.45 -16.15
N ASP A 192 -12.28 -0.21 -16.28
CA ASP A 192 -11.15 0.16 -17.13
C ASP A 192 -9.78 -0.14 -16.47
N LEU A 193 -9.75 -0.55 -15.20
CA LEU A 193 -8.53 -0.89 -14.48
C LEU A 193 -8.15 -2.36 -14.66
N SER A 194 -6.87 -2.60 -14.95
CA SER A 194 -6.31 -3.94 -14.88
C SER A 194 -6.22 -4.42 -13.44
N ARG A 195 -6.42 -5.73 -13.24
CA ARG A 195 -6.36 -6.37 -11.92
C ARG A 195 -5.03 -6.12 -11.18
N PRO A 196 -3.85 -6.16 -11.84
CA PRO A 196 -2.59 -5.83 -11.17
C PRO A 196 -2.53 -4.39 -10.64
N ARG A 197 -3.12 -3.40 -11.35
CA ARG A 197 -3.15 -2.01 -10.86
C ARG A 197 -4.03 -1.87 -9.63
N ILE A 198 -5.18 -2.54 -9.62
CA ILE A 198 -6.05 -2.60 -8.43
C ILE A 198 -5.28 -3.19 -7.25
N LEU A 199 -4.58 -4.31 -7.48
CA LEU A 199 -3.78 -4.96 -6.46
C LEU A 199 -2.69 -4.04 -5.90
N TRP A 200 -1.94 -3.33 -6.74
CA TRP A 200 -0.88 -2.42 -6.27
C TRP A 200 -1.39 -1.32 -5.34
N GLU A 201 -2.58 -0.76 -5.59
CA GLU A 201 -3.17 0.21 -4.66
C GLU A 201 -3.67 -0.44 -3.38
N PHE A 202 -4.17 -1.67 -3.45
CA PHE A 202 -4.51 -2.44 -2.26
C PHE A 202 -3.29 -2.84 -1.44
N GLU A 203 -2.16 -3.18 -2.05
CA GLU A 203 -0.91 -3.47 -1.34
C GLU A 203 -0.46 -2.28 -0.51
N LYS A 204 -0.55 -1.06 -1.06
CA LYS A 204 -0.27 0.17 -0.30
C LYS A 204 -1.24 0.33 0.86
N LEU A 205 -2.53 0.05 0.63
CA LEU A 205 -3.54 0.06 1.68
C LEU A 205 -3.24 -0.97 2.78
N PHE A 206 -2.81 -2.18 2.45
CA PHE A 206 -2.53 -3.23 3.44
C PHE A 206 -1.37 -2.89 4.38
N HIS A 207 -0.42 -2.08 3.92
CA HIS A 207 0.69 -1.58 4.72
C HIS A 207 0.38 -0.29 5.48
N ALA A 208 -0.83 0.24 5.33
CA ALA A 208 -1.19 1.54 5.86
C ALA A 208 -1.42 1.54 7.38
N SER A 209 -1.29 2.71 8.00
CA SER A 209 -1.38 2.88 9.46
C SER A 209 -2.81 3.08 9.99
N TYR A 210 -3.80 3.26 9.13
CA TYR A 210 -5.19 3.51 9.52
C TYR A 210 -6.13 2.64 8.69
N LEU A 211 -5.92 1.32 8.71
CA LEU A 211 -6.68 0.35 7.92
C LEU A 211 -8.20 0.44 8.09
N HIS A 212 -8.68 0.88 9.24
CA HIS A 212 -10.10 1.10 9.50
C HIS A 212 -10.71 2.23 8.64
N TYR A 213 -9.93 3.26 8.29
CA TYR A 213 -10.34 4.26 7.29
C TYR A 213 -10.45 3.60 5.91
N GLY A 214 -9.45 2.80 5.52
CA GLY A 214 -9.46 2.04 4.27
C GLY A 214 -10.70 1.15 4.16
N LEU A 215 -10.98 0.35 5.19
CA LEU A 215 -12.19 -0.47 5.27
C LEU A 215 -13.48 0.35 5.12
N PHE A 216 -13.57 1.47 5.84
CA PHE A 216 -14.76 2.33 5.79
C PHE A 216 -15.02 2.86 4.37
N TYR A 217 -14.00 3.33 3.67
CA TYR A 217 -14.17 3.84 2.30
C TYR A 217 -14.29 2.73 1.25
N MET A 218 -13.68 1.56 1.46
CA MET A 218 -13.95 0.38 0.63
C MET A 218 -15.42 -0.04 0.70
N TYR A 219 -16.03 0.03 1.89
CA TYR A 219 -17.45 -0.19 2.06
C TYR A 219 -18.27 0.92 1.41
N THR A 220 -17.97 2.19 1.72
CA THR A 220 -18.77 3.35 1.31
C THR A 220 -18.79 3.52 -0.21
N LEU A 221 -17.67 3.27 -0.89
CA LEU A 221 -17.53 3.39 -2.34
C LEU A 221 -17.85 2.09 -3.10
N ASP A 222 -18.46 1.12 -2.42
CA ASP A 222 -18.86 -0.19 -2.97
C ASP A 222 -17.70 -0.98 -3.61
N ILE A 223 -16.47 -0.80 -3.11
CA ILE A 223 -15.28 -1.47 -3.65
C ILE A 223 -15.35 -2.98 -3.52
N PHE A 224 -16.01 -3.49 -2.47
CA PHE A 224 -16.26 -4.92 -2.32
C PHE A 224 -17.11 -5.48 -3.47
N GLU A 225 -18.08 -4.72 -3.94
CA GLU A 225 -18.91 -5.11 -5.08
C GLU A 225 -18.16 -4.91 -6.39
N LYS A 226 -17.57 -3.72 -6.60
CA LYS A 226 -16.83 -3.34 -7.82
C LYS A 226 -15.64 -4.26 -8.11
N CYS A 227 -14.84 -4.63 -7.10
CA CYS A 227 -13.62 -5.41 -7.30
C CYS A 227 -13.78 -6.92 -6.99
N PHE A 228 -14.66 -7.28 -6.06
CA PHE A 228 -14.78 -8.66 -5.58
C PHE A 228 -16.16 -9.29 -5.80
N THR A 229 -17.11 -8.56 -6.40
CA THR A 229 -18.50 -9.00 -6.64
C THR A 229 -19.19 -9.51 -5.37
N CYS A 230 -18.87 -8.89 -4.22
CA CYS A 230 -19.38 -9.28 -2.91
C CYS A 230 -20.08 -8.10 -2.24
N LYS A 231 -21.33 -8.33 -1.79
CA LYS A 231 -22.06 -7.35 -1.00
C LYS A 231 -21.73 -7.52 0.48
N VAL A 232 -21.44 -6.40 1.12
CA VAL A 232 -21.05 -6.35 2.52
C VAL A 232 -22.15 -5.67 3.32
N PRO A 233 -22.67 -6.27 4.41
CA PRO A 233 -23.70 -5.63 5.22
C PRO A 233 -23.09 -4.55 6.12
N LYS A 234 -23.83 -3.48 6.44
CA LYS A 234 -23.33 -2.36 7.29
C LYS A 234 -22.75 -2.81 8.64
N ARG A 235 -23.32 -3.86 9.25
CA ARG A 235 -22.81 -4.46 10.51
C ARG A 235 -21.35 -4.89 10.42
N PHE A 236 -20.86 -5.17 9.21
CA PHE A 236 -19.47 -5.56 8.97
C PHE A 236 -18.46 -4.48 9.37
N LEU A 237 -18.83 -3.20 9.31
CA LEU A 237 -17.94 -2.11 9.75
C LEU A 237 -17.53 -2.21 11.23
N SER A 238 -18.20 -3.04 12.03
CA SER A 238 -17.78 -3.35 13.41
C SER A 238 -16.36 -3.93 13.51
N ILE A 239 -15.86 -4.61 12.45
CA ILE A 239 -14.48 -5.14 12.43
C ILE A 239 -13.42 -4.03 12.45
N ALA A 240 -13.78 -2.78 12.17
CA ALA A 240 -12.88 -1.64 12.31
C ALA A 240 -12.25 -1.57 13.70
N LYS A 241 -12.98 -1.97 14.74
CA LYS A 241 -12.47 -2.04 16.12
C LYS A 241 -11.37 -3.09 16.27
N GLU A 242 -11.50 -4.23 15.62
CA GLU A 242 -10.49 -5.29 15.61
C GLU A 242 -9.22 -4.82 14.88
N LEU A 243 -9.38 -4.20 13.70
CA LEU A 243 -8.26 -3.62 12.95
C LEU A 243 -7.48 -2.59 13.77
N ILE A 244 -8.16 -1.72 14.53
CA ILE A 244 -7.51 -0.72 15.39
C ILE A 244 -6.76 -1.40 16.56
N ARG A 245 -7.43 -2.32 17.28
CA ARG A 245 -6.86 -2.93 18.49
C ARG A 245 -5.67 -3.84 18.19
N SER A 246 -5.72 -4.56 17.07
CA SER A 246 -4.72 -5.55 16.72
C SER A 246 -3.52 -5.01 15.96
N GLN A 247 -3.57 -3.75 15.52
CA GLN A 247 -2.56 -3.19 14.64
C GLN A 247 -1.15 -3.19 15.23
N SER A 248 -1.02 -2.97 16.54
CA SER A 248 0.27 -3.01 17.24
C SER A 248 0.94 -4.39 17.21
N ASN A 249 0.17 -5.44 16.93
CA ASN A 249 0.64 -6.83 16.94
C ASN A 249 0.97 -7.33 15.52
N PHE A 250 0.83 -6.49 14.49
CA PHE A 250 1.14 -6.87 13.12
C PHE A 250 2.65 -6.97 12.93
N GLN A 251 3.11 -8.14 12.50
CA GLN A 251 4.51 -8.34 12.12
C GLN A 251 4.78 -7.68 10.78
N LYS A 252 5.90 -6.95 10.69
CA LYS A 252 6.29 -6.22 9.48
C LYS A 252 6.38 -7.12 8.24
N THR A 253 6.86 -8.35 8.41
CA THR A 253 7.02 -9.34 7.34
C THR A 253 5.68 -9.88 6.81
N LEU A 254 4.61 -9.81 7.61
CA LEU A 254 3.29 -10.33 7.29
C LEU A 254 2.23 -9.24 7.09
N GLN A 255 2.65 -7.97 7.16
CA GLN A 255 1.76 -6.82 7.19
C GLN A 255 0.82 -6.78 5.98
N ALA A 256 1.34 -7.11 4.80
CA ALA A 256 0.60 -7.20 3.54
C ALA A 256 -0.63 -8.13 3.59
N TYR A 257 -0.65 -9.10 4.52
CA TYR A 257 -1.65 -10.16 4.53
C TYR A 257 -2.73 -9.98 5.60
N TYR A 258 -2.46 -9.26 6.71
CA TYR A 258 -3.41 -9.20 7.84
C TYR A 258 -4.75 -8.60 7.47
N PHE A 259 -4.76 -7.46 6.77
CA PHE A 259 -6.01 -6.81 6.40
C PHE A 259 -6.92 -7.79 5.66
N PHE A 260 -6.34 -8.46 4.66
CA PHE A 260 -7.06 -9.37 3.80
C PHE A 260 -7.48 -10.65 4.53
N TYR A 261 -6.60 -11.21 5.37
CA TYR A 261 -6.90 -12.33 6.26
C TYR A 261 -8.06 -12.03 7.21
N ILE A 262 -8.06 -10.87 7.87
CA ILE A 262 -9.12 -10.48 8.80
C ILE A 262 -10.43 -10.27 8.04
N VAL A 263 -10.42 -9.45 6.99
CA VAL A 263 -11.64 -9.04 6.26
C VAL A 263 -12.30 -10.23 5.59
N ALA A 264 -11.54 -11.05 4.85
CA ALA A 264 -12.10 -12.18 4.11
C ALA A 264 -12.70 -13.24 5.05
N ASN A 265 -12.00 -13.60 6.12
CA ASN A 265 -12.51 -14.56 7.09
C ASN A 265 -13.75 -14.03 7.85
N ARG A 266 -13.78 -12.75 8.21
CA ARG A 266 -14.95 -12.12 8.84
C ARG A 266 -16.17 -12.05 7.93
N LEU A 267 -15.97 -12.08 6.61
CA LEU A 267 -17.06 -12.21 5.62
C LEU A 267 -17.44 -13.66 5.33
N GLY A 268 -16.71 -14.65 5.87
CA GLY A 268 -16.87 -16.05 5.50
C GLY A 268 -16.46 -16.34 4.07
N VAL A 269 -15.58 -15.53 3.49
CA VAL A 269 -15.09 -15.69 2.11
C VAL A 269 -13.68 -16.24 2.13
N ASN A 270 -13.39 -17.21 1.25
CA ASN A 270 -12.03 -17.70 1.08
C ASN A 270 -11.12 -16.60 0.49
N PRO A 271 -10.06 -16.17 1.21
CA PRO A 271 -9.13 -15.13 0.72
C PRO A 271 -8.53 -15.48 -0.65
N LEU A 272 -8.21 -16.76 -0.90
CA LEU A 272 -7.61 -17.19 -2.17
C LEU A 272 -8.51 -16.88 -3.38
N MET A 273 -9.83 -16.86 -3.19
CA MET A 273 -10.77 -16.52 -4.26
C MET A 273 -10.65 -15.05 -4.68
N TRP A 274 -10.47 -14.15 -3.71
CA TRP A 274 -10.25 -12.74 -3.98
C TRP A 274 -8.87 -12.47 -4.57
N LEU A 275 -7.83 -13.13 -4.06
CA LEU A 275 -6.46 -13.04 -4.62
C LEU A 275 -6.42 -13.47 -6.08
N LYS A 276 -7.10 -14.58 -6.42
CA LYS A 276 -7.23 -15.03 -7.81
C LYS A 276 -7.95 -14.02 -8.70
N ARG A 277 -8.96 -13.31 -8.17
CA ARG A 277 -9.67 -12.26 -8.91
C ARG A 277 -8.82 -11.02 -9.14
N LEU A 278 -7.90 -10.71 -8.24
CA LEU A 278 -6.93 -9.62 -8.38
C LEU A 278 -5.71 -9.99 -9.21
N ASP A 279 -5.64 -11.22 -9.73
CA ASP A 279 -4.46 -11.73 -10.42
C ASP A 279 -3.19 -11.61 -9.55
N ALA A 280 -3.35 -11.92 -8.25
CA ALA A 280 -2.28 -11.73 -7.28
C ALA A 280 -1.12 -12.71 -7.53
N PRO A 281 0.13 -12.26 -7.34
CA PRO A 281 1.30 -13.12 -7.51
C PRO A 281 1.25 -14.35 -6.60
N ASN A 282 1.90 -15.43 -7.03
CA ASN A 282 1.88 -16.73 -6.35
C ASN A 282 2.30 -16.70 -4.87
N HIS A 283 3.13 -15.73 -4.46
CA HIS A 283 3.55 -15.62 -3.06
C HIS A 283 2.36 -15.37 -2.12
N TYR A 284 1.29 -14.70 -2.56
CA TYR A 284 0.06 -14.57 -1.79
C TYR A 284 -0.60 -15.92 -1.55
N SER A 285 -0.78 -16.72 -2.62
CA SER A 285 -1.37 -18.05 -2.51
C SER A 285 -0.56 -18.95 -1.55
N THR A 286 0.76 -18.83 -1.57
CA THR A 286 1.65 -19.53 -0.63
C THR A 286 1.47 -19.03 0.80
N ALA A 287 1.43 -17.71 1.02
CA ALA A 287 1.29 -17.12 2.35
C ALA A 287 -0.04 -17.47 3.02
N PHE A 288 -1.12 -17.61 2.24
CA PHE A 288 -2.46 -17.98 2.72
C PHE A 288 -2.68 -19.49 2.88
N LYS A 289 -1.72 -20.33 2.48
CA LYS A 289 -1.83 -21.78 2.61
C LYS A 289 -1.83 -22.17 4.09
N ASN A 290 -2.81 -22.98 4.48
CA ASN A 290 -2.99 -23.48 5.86
C ASN A 290 -3.12 -22.39 6.93
N GLN A 291 -3.53 -21.17 6.55
CA GLN A 291 -3.79 -20.08 7.50
C GLN A 291 -5.17 -20.25 8.14
N LEU A 292 -5.26 -21.11 9.16
CA LEU A 292 -6.50 -21.35 9.91
C LEU A 292 -7.02 -20.04 10.52
N PHE A 293 -8.33 -19.86 10.52
CA PHE A 293 -8.99 -18.72 11.16
C PHE A 293 -9.76 -19.16 12.39
N PHE A 294 -9.59 -18.42 13.47
CA PHE A 294 -10.28 -18.63 14.73
C PHE A 294 -10.93 -17.34 15.19
N ASP A 295 -12.14 -17.45 15.70
CA ASP A 295 -12.89 -16.34 16.28
C ASP A 295 -13.15 -16.61 17.76
N GLY A 296 -12.58 -15.77 18.62
CA GLY A 296 -12.65 -15.93 20.08
C GLY A 296 -11.30 -16.12 20.75
N GLU A 297 -11.34 -16.57 22.00
CA GLU A 297 -10.15 -16.96 22.76
C GLU A 297 -9.64 -18.32 22.27
N MET A 298 -8.32 -18.44 22.18
CA MET A 298 -7.68 -19.67 21.73
C MET A 298 -7.09 -20.42 22.92
N SER A 299 -7.41 -21.71 23.06
CA SER A 299 -6.83 -22.59 24.05
C SER A 299 -5.37 -22.93 23.73
N ASP A 300 -4.65 -23.51 24.69
CA ASP A 300 -3.27 -23.95 24.45
C ASP A 300 -3.23 -25.13 23.46
N GLU A 301 -4.20 -26.05 23.55
CA GLU A 301 -4.40 -27.16 22.63
C GLU A 301 -4.64 -26.68 21.19
N GLU A 302 -5.52 -25.71 21.00
CA GLU A 302 -5.79 -25.13 19.68
C GLU A 302 -4.55 -24.48 19.07
N LEU A 303 -3.77 -23.76 19.89
CA LEU A 303 -2.54 -23.12 19.42
C LEU A 303 -1.48 -24.16 19.05
N TYR A 304 -1.37 -25.27 19.79
CA TYR A 304 -0.53 -26.40 19.39
C TYR A 304 -0.99 -27.02 18.07
N HIS A 305 -2.29 -27.16 17.86
CA HIS A 305 -2.84 -27.68 16.60
C HIS A 305 -2.49 -26.80 15.40
N VAL A 306 -2.57 -25.47 15.54
CA VAL A 306 -2.08 -24.54 14.51
C VAL A 306 -0.58 -24.74 14.28
N SER A 307 0.19 -24.91 15.37
CA SER A 307 1.63 -25.08 15.30
C SER A 307 2.10 -26.39 14.63
N LEU A 308 1.20 -27.36 14.44
CA LEU A 308 1.53 -28.59 13.69
C LEU A 308 1.94 -28.31 12.24
N ASP A 309 1.38 -27.25 11.64
CA ASP A 309 1.55 -26.93 10.23
C ASP A 309 2.57 -25.82 9.99
N MET A 310 2.81 -24.93 10.96
CA MET A 310 3.78 -23.83 10.86
C MET A 310 4.17 -23.27 12.24
N PRO A 311 5.33 -22.59 12.37
CA PRO A 311 5.60 -21.74 13.52
C PRO A 311 4.50 -20.69 13.71
N ILE A 312 4.14 -20.37 14.96
CA ILE A 312 3.08 -19.38 15.24
C ILE A 312 3.47 -17.98 14.75
N SER A 313 4.77 -17.66 14.70
CA SER A 313 5.28 -16.41 14.10
C SER A 313 4.94 -16.24 12.61
N LEU A 314 4.60 -17.32 11.90
CA LEU A 314 4.19 -17.29 10.48
C LEU A 314 2.67 -17.43 10.30
N TRP A 315 1.93 -17.69 11.38
CA TRP A 315 0.47 -17.85 11.33
C TRP A 315 -0.25 -16.51 11.48
N LEU A 316 -0.99 -16.07 10.46
CA LEU A 316 -1.62 -14.75 10.41
C LEU A 316 -2.58 -14.47 11.58
N GLY A 317 -3.17 -15.49 12.22
CA GLY A 317 -4.02 -15.26 13.39
C GLY A 317 -3.28 -14.85 14.66
N HIS A 318 -1.95 -14.86 14.67
CA HIS A 318 -1.15 -14.42 15.81
C HIS A 318 -1.28 -12.91 16.10
N TYR A 319 -1.95 -12.12 15.23
CA TYR A 319 -2.21 -10.69 15.49
C TYR A 319 -3.07 -10.47 16.74
N ARG A 320 -3.82 -11.49 17.16
CA ARG A 320 -4.72 -11.39 18.31
C ARG A 320 -3.91 -11.19 19.60
N GLU A 321 -4.48 -10.41 20.50
CA GLU A 321 -3.86 -10.07 21.77
C GLU A 321 -3.52 -11.33 22.58
N GLY A 322 -2.33 -11.36 23.18
CA GLY A 322 -1.89 -12.48 24.04
C GLY A 322 -1.36 -13.72 23.33
N ILE A 323 -1.60 -13.90 22.02
CA ILE A 323 -1.15 -15.10 21.28
C ILE A 323 0.37 -15.22 21.27
N GLU A 324 1.10 -14.14 20.99
CA GLU A 324 2.57 -14.19 20.96
C GLU A 324 3.15 -14.64 22.31
N LYS A 325 2.66 -14.06 23.41
CA LYS A 325 3.08 -14.42 24.77
C LYS A 325 2.79 -15.89 25.07
N LYS A 326 1.60 -16.35 24.70
CA LYS A 326 1.17 -17.75 24.85
C LYS A 326 2.07 -18.69 24.03
N ALA A 327 2.31 -18.39 22.77
CA ALA A 327 3.14 -19.18 21.86
C ALA A 327 4.59 -19.30 22.34
N LYS A 328 5.18 -18.21 22.84
CA LYS A 328 6.53 -18.21 23.42
C LYS A 328 6.60 -19.09 24.66
N ARG A 329 5.61 -19.02 25.55
CA ARG A 329 5.52 -19.90 26.73
C ARG A 329 5.42 -21.38 26.34
N LEU A 330 4.67 -21.68 25.28
CA LEU A 330 4.49 -23.05 24.78
C LEU A 330 5.66 -23.55 23.90
N GLY A 331 6.64 -22.70 23.59
CA GLY A 331 7.80 -23.06 22.76
C GLY A 331 7.49 -23.24 21.27
N VAL A 332 6.43 -22.61 20.76
CA VAL A 332 5.94 -22.80 19.38
C VAL A 332 5.96 -21.52 18.53
N TRP A 333 6.64 -20.47 19.02
CA TRP A 333 6.69 -19.19 18.34
C TRP A 333 7.55 -19.25 17.07
N ASP A 334 8.83 -19.63 17.21
CA ASP A 334 9.80 -19.63 16.11
C ASP A 334 9.85 -20.97 15.36
N GLU A 335 9.41 -22.05 16.00
CA GLU A 335 9.41 -23.40 15.44
C GLU A 335 8.02 -24.05 15.49
N ALA A 336 7.72 -24.88 14.48
CA ALA A 336 6.51 -25.70 14.46
C ALA A 336 6.59 -26.79 15.52
N PHE A 337 5.46 -27.16 16.12
CA PHE A 337 5.42 -28.18 17.16
C PHE A 337 5.94 -29.53 16.64
N SER A 338 7.07 -29.97 17.20
CA SER A 338 7.69 -31.25 16.87
C SER A 338 7.16 -32.39 17.73
N GLY A 339 6.66 -32.09 18.94
CA GLY A 339 6.30 -33.08 19.95
C GLY A 339 7.47 -33.94 20.45
N GLY A 340 8.71 -33.60 20.06
CA GLY A 340 9.90 -34.43 20.31
C GLY A 340 9.90 -35.77 19.55
N ILE A 341 9.05 -35.92 18.52
CA ILE A 341 8.88 -37.17 17.78
C ILE A 341 9.88 -37.23 16.62
N ASP A 342 10.75 -38.23 16.62
CA ASP A 342 11.73 -38.45 15.56
C ASP A 342 11.10 -39.20 14.38
N VAL A 343 11.33 -38.68 13.16
CA VAL A 343 10.93 -39.33 11.92
C VAL A 343 11.58 -40.71 11.78
N GLN A 344 12.81 -40.89 12.26
CA GLN A 344 13.51 -42.17 12.21
C GLN A 344 12.87 -43.24 13.11
N GLU A 345 12.21 -42.86 14.20
CA GLU A 345 11.44 -43.79 15.03
C GLU A 345 10.21 -44.31 14.28
N VAL A 346 9.47 -43.42 13.62
CA VAL A 346 8.30 -43.79 12.80
C VAL A 346 8.68 -44.71 11.65
N ILE A 347 9.85 -44.49 11.03
CA ILE A 347 10.39 -45.38 9.98
C ILE A 347 10.76 -46.76 10.55
N ARG A 348 11.38 -46.81 11.74
CA ARG A 348 11.70 -48.07 12.44
C ARG A 348 10.45 -48.87 12.79
N ASP A 349 9.34 -48.20 13.06
CA ASP A 349 8.03 -48.82 13.32
C ASP A 349 7.33 -49.34 12.06
N GLY A 350 7.98 -49.30 10.89
CA GLY A 350 7.53 -49.95 9.67
C GLY A 350 6.62 -49.10 8.77
N PHE A 351 6.43 -47.81 9.09
CA PHE A 351 5.64 -46.90 8.23
C PHE A 351 6.46 -46.44 7.02
N THR A 352 5.83 -46.39 5.84
CA THR A 352 6.49 -46.01 4.58
C THR A 352 5.73 -44.94 3.80
N HIS A 353 6.45 -44.17 2.98
CA HIS A 353 5.89 -43.15 2.08
C HIS A 353 4.92 -42.17 2.78
N LYS A 354 3.69 -42.03 2.26
CA LYS A 354 2.67 -41.12 2.80
C LYS A 354 2.23 -41.49 4.23
N ALA A 355 2.40 -42.75 4.65
CA ALA A 355 2.01 -43.21 5.97
C ALA A 355 2.89 -42.60 7.09
N ILE A 356 4.15 -42.27 6.78
CA ILE A 356 5.06 -41.61 7.74
C ILE A 356 4.48 -40.26 8.20
N GLY A 357 4.03 -39.42 7.26
CA GLY A 357 3.48 -38.10 7.58
C GLY A 357 2.18 -38.17 8.39
N LEU A 358 1.30 -39.12 8.05
CA LEU A 358 0.06 -39.36 8.80
C LEU A 358 0.34 -39.82 10.23
N GLU A 359 1.28 -40.75 10.40
CA GLU A 359 1.63 -41.28 11.71
C GLU A 359 2.37 -40.24 12.57
N LEU A 360 3.28 -39.45 11.98
CA LEU A 360 3.89 -38.32 12.66
C LEU A 360 2.84 -37.32 13.17
N ARG A 361 1.86 -36.98 12.33
CA ARG A 361 0.77 -36.07 12.74
C ARG A 361 -0.06 -36.69 13.86
N ARG A 362 -0.39 -37.99 13.78
CA ARG A 362 -1.14 -38.71 14.83
C ARG A 362 -0.41 -38.68 16.18
N ARG A 363 0.89 -39.02 16.19
CA ARG A 363 1.71 -39.01 17.42
C ARG A 363 1.83 -37.61 18.01
N LYS A 364 1.99 -36.58 17.17
CA LYS A 364 2.02 -35.19 17.63
C LYS A 364 0.70 -34.77 18.28
N ILE A 365 -0.43 -35.13 17.68
CA ILE A 365 -1.77 -34.86 18.24
C ILE A 365 -1.94 -35.53 19.61
N GLU A 366 -1.51 -36.80 19.74
CA GLU A 366 -1.56 -37.49 21.01
C GLU A 366 -0.69 -36.80 22.08
N LYS A 367 0.48 -36.31 21.69
CA LYS A 367 1.36 -35.56 22.59
C LYS A 367 0.73 -34.23 23.05
N ILE A 368 -0.01 -33.56 22.17
CA ILE A 368 -0.73 -32.32 22.53
C ILE A 368 -1.75 -32.60 23.63
N LYS A 369 -2.56 -33.66 23.49
CA LYS A 369 -3.55 -34.04 24.50
C LYS A 369 -2.89 -34.29 25.86
N GLN A 370 -1.80 -35.07 25.88
CA GLN A 370 -1.04 -35.34 27.10
C GLN A 370 -0.51 -34.07 27.78
N LEU A 371 -0.11 -33.06 27.00
CA LEU A 371 0.40 -31.78 27.54
C LEU A 371 -0.72 -30.87 28.07
N CYS A 372 -1.95 -31.03 27.59
CA CYS A 372 -3.08 -30.18 27.97
C CYS A 372 -3.97 -30.79 29.06
N GLU A 373 -3.89 -32.12 29.26
CA GLU A 373 -4.55 -32.84 30.36
C GLU A 373 -3.74 -32.86 31.67
N ALA A 374 -2.45 -32.50 31.61
CA ALA A 374 -1.52 -32.42 32.75
C ALA A 374 -1.45 -31.00 33.32
#